data_AF-A0AA43XMN6-F1
#
_entry.id   AF-A0AA43XMN6-F1
#
_cell.length_a   1.000
_cell.length_b   1.000
_cell.length_c   1.000
_cell.angle_alpha   90.00
_cell.angle_beta   90.00
_cell.angle_gamma   90.00
#
_symmetry.space_group_name_H-M   'P 1'
#
loop_
_entity.id
_entity.type
_entity.pdbx_description
1 polymer ?
#
loop_
_entity_poly.entity_id
_entity_poly.type
_entity_poly.pdbx_seq_one_letter_code
_entity_poly.pdbx_strand_id
1 'polypeptide(L)'
;MLIGCSGTADYDLSSALELEFSGLDTEGVATLYFDNTFLVEEVLSNLGLDENFNYYTLGQTDPKKAAELEKSFALINSIALTLDRNHNLSNGDEVKVNLVYNEALGEELKYRFGLKTETYKVSGLREPVILEAEDLLEYVEVEFLGIAPNATVELPRMMC
;
A
#
# COMPACT_ATOMS: atom_id res chain seq x y z
N MET A 1 6.99 22.42 0.18
CA MET A 1 7.48 23.81 -0.02
C MET A 1 8.71 23.68 -0.90
N LEU A 2 8.59 24.06 -2.18
CA LEU A 2 9.68 24.01 -3.17
C LEU A 2 10.71 25.10 -2.82
N ILE A 3 11.96 24.72 -2.57
CA ILE A 3 13.09 25.66 -2.53
C ILE A 3 13.75 25.62 -3.91
N GLY A 4 13.61 26.71 -4.66
CA GLY A 4 14.17 26.86 -5.99
C GLY A 4 15.60 27.43 -6.02
N CYS A 5 16.11 27.42 -7.26
CA CYS A 5 17.33 28.03 -7.82
C CYS A 5 18.58 27.13 -7.87
N SER A 6 18.85 26.61 -9.07
CA SER A 6 20.03 25.81 -9.49
C SER A 6 20.24 24.44 -8.84
N GLY A 7 19.47 24.13 -7.79
CA GLY A 7 19.54 22.91 -7.00
C GLY A 7 18.57 21.83 -7.44
N THR A 8 18.87 20.62 -6.97
CA THR A 8 17.98 19.45 -7.00
C THR A 8 16.60 19.77 -6.45
N ALA A 9 15.55 19.29 -7.10
CA ALA A 9 14.19 19.35 -6.59
C ALA A 9 13.97 18.21 -5.59
N ASP A 10 13.69 18.57 -4.34
CA ASP A 10 13.39 17.64 -3.25
C ASP A 10 11.86 17.46 -3.11
N TYR A 11 11.37 16.25 -3.32
CA TYR A 11 9.96 15.88 -3.24
C TYR A 11 9.71 15.01 -2.01
N ASP A 12 8.77 15.45 -1.18
CA ASP A 12 8.26 14.68 -0.05
C ASP A 12 7.04 13.88 -0.51
N LEU A 13 7.15 12.55 -0.51
CA LEU A 13 6.10 11.65 -0.98
C LEU A 13 5.05 11.34 0.10
N SER A 14 5.24 11.78 1.35
CA SER A 14 4.40 11.34 2.48
C SER A 14 2.92 11.65 2.31
N SER A 15 2.56 12.77 1.67
CA SER A 15 1.16 13.15 1.44
C SER A 15 0.48 12.37 0.31
N ALA A 16 1.26 11.64 -0.49
CA ALA A 16 0.79 10.78 -1.57
C ALA A 16 0.69 9.31 -1.14
N LEU A 17 1.03 9.01 0.11
CA LEU A 17 0.89 7.68 0.70
C LEU A 17 -0.43 7.57 1.44
N GLU A 18 -1.13 6.46 1.20
CA GLU A 18 -2.28 6.04 1.99
C GLU A 18 -2.01 4.65 2.56
N LEU A 19 -2.15 4.51 3.86
CA LEU A 19 -1.93 3.26 4.57
C LEU A 19 -3.22 2.82 5.25
N GLU A 20 -3.77 1.71 4.78
CA GLU A 20 -5.00 1.12 5.30
C GLU A 20 -4.69 -0.11 6.16
N PHE A 21 -5.36 -0.20 7.31
CA PHE A 21 -5.30 -1.36 8.19
C PHE A 21 -6.65 -2.08 8.19
N SER A 22 -6.61 -3.40 8.03
CA SER A 22 -7.81 -4.25 8.03
C SER A 22 -7.56 -5.57 8.75
N GLY A 23 -8.62 -6.30 9.09
CA GLY A 23 -8.53 -7.58 9.80
C GLY A 23 -8.90 -7.48 11.28
N LEU A 24 -8.39 -8.43 12.06
CA LEU A 24 -8.55 -8.47 13.51
C LEU A 24 -7.27 -8.01 14.18
N ASP A 25 -7.36 -7.51 15.41
CA ASP A 25 -6.19 -7.34 16.26
C ASP A 25 -5.47 -8.70 16.38
N THR A 26 -4.13 -8.68 16.31
CA THR A 26 -3.20 -9.82 16.19
C THR A 26 -3.09 -10.47 14.80
N GLU A 27 -4.08 -10.28 13.93
CA GLU A 27 -4.14 -10.84 12.56
C GLU A 27 -4.38 -9.72 11.53
N GLY A 28 -3.91 -8.51 11.84
CA GLY A 28 -4.11 -7.34 11.01
C GLY A 28 -3.23 -7.34 9.76
N VAL A 29 -3.73 -6.74 8.69
CA VAL A 29 -3.05 -6.56 7.41
C VAL A 29 -2.94 -5.08 7.09
N ALA A 30 -1.76 -4.64 6.67
CA ALA A 30 -1.52 -3.30 6.16
C ALA A 30 -1.41 -3.28 4.64
N THR A 31 -2.12 -2.36 4.00
CA THR A 31 -2.06 -2.13 2.55
C THR A 31 -1.59 -0.70 2.31
N LEU A 32 -0.51 -0.57 1.52
CA LEU A 32 0.08 0.71 1.16
C LEU A 32 -0.31 1.06 -0.27
N TYR A 33 -0.88 2.25 -0.45
CA TYR A 33 -1.18 2.85 -1.74
C TYR A 33 -0.30 4.08 -1.94
N PHE A 34 0.08 4.31 -3.19
CA PHE A 34 0.89 5.45 -3.60
C PHE A 34 0.32 6.07 -4.86
N ASP A 35 -0.06 7.33 -4.78
CA ASP A 35 -0.49 8.13 -5.92
C ASP A 35 0.67 8.97 -6.46
N ASN A 36 1.20 8.58 -7.62
CA ASN A 36 2.29 9.30 -8.28
C ASN A 36 1.82 10.32 -9.32
N THR A 37 0.50 10.58 -9.44
CA THR A 37 -0.07 11.49 -10.44
C THR A 37 0.57 12.87 -10.38
N PHE A 38 0.77 13.40 -9.18
CA PHE A 38 1.40 14.72 -8.99
C PHE A 38 2.83 14.80 -9.55
N LEU A 39 3.59 13.69 -9.53
CA LEU A 39 4.94 13.65 -10.10
C LEU A 39 4.89 13.67 -11.63
N VAL A 40 3.92 12.97 -12.21
CA VAL A 40 3.70 12.97 -13.66
C VAL A 40 3.32 14.37 -14.14
N GLU A 41 2.38 15.01 -13.47
CA GLU A 41 1.95 16.39 -13.79
C GLU A 41 3.11 17.39 -13.68
N GLU A 42 3.93 17.28 -12.63
CA GLU A 42 5.12 18.11 -12.43
C GLU A 42 6.13 17.94 -13.57
N VAL A 43 6.42 16.71 -13.99
CA VAL A 43 7.33 16.44 -15.12
C VAL A 43 6.80 17.05 -16.41
N LEU A 44 5.51 16.86 -16.72
CA LEU A 44 4.89 17.43 -17.92
C LEU A 44 4.97 18.96 -17.90
N SER A 45 4.61 19.57 -16.77
CA SER A 45 4.67 21.03 -16.57
C SER A 45 6.08 21.58 -16.73
N ASN A 46 7.09 20.94 -16.13
CA ASN A 46 8.49 21.35 -16.23
C ASN A 46 9.04 21.27 -17.65
N LEU A 47 8.52 20.33 -18.45
CA LEU A 47 8.85 20.21 -19.88
C LEU A 47 7.97 21.09 -20.78
N GLY A 48 6.99 21.82 -20.22
CA GLY A 48 6.04 22.63 -20.98
C GLY A 48 5.15 21.78 -21.89
N LEU A 49 4.76 20.60 -21.42
CA LEU A 49 3.86 19.65 -22.07
C LEU A 49 2.53 19.63 -21.32
N ASP A 50 1.43 19.40 -22.04
CA ASP A 50 0.13 19.10 -21.47
C ASP A 50 -0.17 17.59 -21.54
N GLU A 51 -1.18 17.12 -20.81
CA GLU A 51 -1.58 15.71 -20.75
C GLU A 51 -1.94 15.09 -22.12
N ASN A 52 -2.28 15.89 -23.13
CA ASN A 52 -2.64 15.46 -24.47
C ASN A 52 -1.44 15.48 -25.45
N PHE A 53 -0.22 15.71 -24.97
CA PHE A 53 0.95 15.73 -25.84
C PHE A 53 1.11 14.40 -26.60
N ASN A 54 1.54 14.50 -27.86
CA ASN A 54 1.84 13.31 -28.66
C ASN A 54 3.34 12.98 -28.58
N TYR A 55 3.67 11.86 -27.93
CA TYR A 55 5.05 11.41 -27.75
C TYR A 55 5.81 11.22 -29.09
N TYR A 56 5.16 10.68 -30.13
CA TYR A 56 5.80 10.46 -31.42
C TYR A 56 6.13 11.76 -32.15
N THR A 57 5.24 12.75 -32.07
CA THR A 57 5.51 14.10 -32.59
C THR A 57 6.63 14.76 -31.80
N LEU A 58 6.59 14.66 -30.47
CA LEU A 58 7.61 15.21 -29.57
C LEU A 58 9.01 14.68 -29.92
N GLY A 59 9.13 13.36 -30.16
CA GLY A 59 10.40 12.73 -30.54
C GLY A 59 11.00 13.26 -31.86
N GLN A 60 10.17 13.79 -32.76
CA GLN A 60 10.62 14.39 -34.02
C GLN A 60 10.93 15.88 -33.89
N THR A 61 10.10 16.61 -33.14
CA THR A 61 10.20 18.07 -33.03
C THR A 61 11.19 18.52 -31.98
N ASP A 62 11.32 17.76 -30.89
CA ASP A 62 12.22 18.03 -29.77
C ASP A 62 12.72 16.71 -29.15
N PRO A 63 13.65 16.01 -29.83
CA PRO A 63 14.17 14.72 -29.37
C PRO A 63 14.87 14.80 -28.02
N LYS A 64 15.39 15.98 -27.63
CA LYS A 64 16.00 16.17 -26.30
C LYS A 64 14.94 16.13 -25.23
N LYS A 65 13.84 16.86 -25.41
CA LYS A 65 12.70 16.85 -24.50
C LYS A 65 12.05 15.46 -24.42
N ALA A 66 11.94 14.75 -25.54
CA ALA A 66 11.45 13.37 -25.55
C ALA A 66 12.33 12.42 -24.70
N ALA A 67 13.66 12.54 -24.81
CA ALA A 67 14.59 11.73 -24.01
C ALA A 67 14.54 12.10 -22.52
N GLU A 68 14.38 13.39 -22.18
CA GLU A 68 14.23 13.85 -20.80
C GLU A 68 12.93 13.36 -20.16
N LEU A 69 11.83 13.38 -20.92
CA LEU A 69 10.54 12.82 -20.52
C LEU A 69 10.64 11.31 -20.25
N GLU A 70 11.29 10.56 -21.16
CA GLU A 70 11.48 9.11 -21.01
C GLU A 70 12.27 8.79 -19.74
N LYS A 71 13.38 9.50 -19.49
CA LYS A 71 14.17 9.33 -18.26
C LYS A 71 13.37 9.70 -17.01
N SER A 72 12.57 10.76 -17.07
CA SER A 72 11.74 11.20 -15.94
C SER A 72 10.69 10.15 -15.59
N PHE A 73 10.04 9.53 -16.58
CA PHE A 73 9.14 8.41 -16.32
C PHE A 73 9.87 7.15 -15.84
N ALA A 74 11.06 6.87 -16.36
CA ALA A 74 11.88 5.77 -15.85
C ALA A 74 12.23 5.97 -14.36
N LEU A 75 12.54 7.21 -13.96
CA LEU A 75 12.78 7.57 -12.56
C LEU A 75 11.51 7.40 -11.71
N ILE A 76 10.37 7.95 -12.13
CA ILE A 76 9.09 7.81 -11.40
C ILE A 76 8.72 6.32 -11.24
N ASN A 77 8.86 5.53 -12.31
CA ASN A 77 8.56 4.09 -12.28
C ASN A 77 9.56 3.28 -11.45
N SER A 78 10.73 3.83 -11.12
CA SER A 78 11.69 3.18 -10.23
C SER A 78 11.35 3.33 -8.75
N ILE A 79 10.40 4.21 -8.41
CA ILE A 79 9.96 4.42 -7.03
C ILE A 79 9.28 3.14 -6.53
N ALA A 80 9.90 2.53 -5.53
CA ALA A 80 9.39 1.37 -4.82
C ALA A 80 9.17 1.74 -3.36
N LEU A 81 7.94 1.53 -2.90
CA LEU A 81 7.52 1.75 -1.52
C LEU A 81 7.11 0.41 -0.92
N THR A 82 7.73 0.05 0.21
CA THR A 82 7.53 -1.25 0.85
C THR A 82 7.34 -1.10 2.35
N LEU A 83 6.51 -1.97 2.93
CA LEU A 83 6.38 -2.08 4.37
C LEU A 83 7.41 -3.08 4.92
N ASP A 84 7.98 -2.80 6.07
CA ASP A 84 8.82 -3.75 6.82
C ASP A 84 8.03 -4.99 7.28
N ARG A 85 6.76 -4.79 7.65
CA ARG A 85 5.79 -5.83 7.98
C ARG A 85 4.39 -5.39 7.53
N ASN A 86 3.63 -6.33 6.98
CA ASN A 86 2.28 -6.06 6.46
C ASN A 86 1.20 -7.04 6.93
N HIS A 87 1.53 -7.98 7.81
CA HIS A 87 0.62 -9.00 8.33
C HIS A 87 0.92 -9.28 9.81
N ASN A 88 0.02 -10.01 10.48
CA ASN A 88 0.08 -10.32 11.92
C ASN A 88 0.29 -9.03 12.74
N LEU A 89 -0.47 -7.99 12.38
CA LEU A 89 -0.39 -6.69 13.02
C LEU A 89 -1.38 -6.59 14.18
N SER A 90 -0.98 -5.86 15.21
CA SER A 90 -1.81 -5.52 16.35
C SER A 90 -2.10 -4.03 16.48
N ASN A 91 -3.20 -3.68 17.12
CA ASN A 91 -3.48 -2.30 17.50
C ASN A 91 -2.33 -1.78 18.39
N GLY A 92 -1.73 -0.66 17.98
CA GLY A 92 -0.58 -0.07 18.68
C GLY A 92 0.79 -0.48 18.14
N ASP A 93 0.87 -1.47 17.24
CA ASP A 93 2.10 -1.75 16.50
C ASP A 93 2.55 -0.54 15.68
N GLU A 94 3.84 -0.49 15.40
CA GLU A 94 4.41 0.43 14.43
C GLU A 94 4.81 -0.34 13.18
N VAL A 95 4.49 0.22 12.01
CA VAL A 95 4.93 -0.27 10.71
C VAL A 95 5.73 0.81 10.01
N LYS A 96 6.79 0.40 9.30
CA LYS A 96 7.70 1.31 8.62
C LYS A 96 7.55 1.22 7.10
N VAL A 97 7.34 2.36 6.46
CA VAL A 97 7.44 2.52 5.01
C VAL A 97 8.89 2.80 4.63
N ASN A 98 9.42 1.98 3.72
CA ASN A 98 10.73 2.16 3.11
C ASN A 98 10.57 2.63 1.66
N LEU A 99 11.33 3.66 1.29
CA LEU A 99 11.38 4.22 -0.05
C LEU A 99 12.72 3.85 -0.70
N VAL A 100 12.66 3.30 -1.91
CA VAL A 100 13.82 3.06 -2.78
C VAL A 100 13.49 3.59 -4.17
N TYR A 101 14.47 4.15 -4.86
CA TYR A 101 14.34 4.56 -6.26
C TYR A 101 15.72 4.53 -6.93
N ASN A 102 15.77 4.75 -8.25
CA ASN A 102 17.03 4.87 -8.96
C ASN A 102 17.71 6.22 -8.65
N GLU A 103 18.52 6.25 -7.60
CA GLU A 103 19.23 7.46 -7.14
C GLU A 103 20.14 8.04 -8.23
N ALA A 104 20.78 7.22 -9.06
CA ALA A 104 21.64 7.69 -10.14
C ALA A 104 20.86 8.50 -11.19
N LEU A 105 19.67 8.03 -11.59
CA LEU A 105 18.76 8.81 -12.44
C LEU A 105 18.23 10.04 -11.72
N GLY A 106 17.98 9.95 -10.40
CA GLY A 106 17.62 11.09 -9.56
C GLY A 106 18.68 12.19 -9.59
N GLU A 107 19.95 11.85 -9.41
CA GLU A 107 21.07 12.78 -9.49
C GLU A 107 21.21 13.40 -10.88
N GLU A 108 21.09 12.59 -11.95
CA GLU A 108 21.17 13.04 -13.34
C GLU A 108 20.07 14.07 -13.66
N LEU A 109 18.83 13.75 -13.29
CA LEU A 109 17.66 14.61 -13.53
C LEU A 109 17.47 15.69 -12.48
N LYS A 110 18.29 15.68 -11.42
CA LYS A 110 18.20 16.57 -10.27
C LYS A 110 16.87 16.45 -9.52
N TYR A 111 16.41 15.22 -9.28
CA TYR A 111 15.30 14.87 -8.41
C TYR A 111 15.82 14.11 -7.18
N ARG A 112 15.24 14.41 -6.02
CA ARG A 112 15.43 13.66 -4.78
C ARG A 112 14.07 13.37 -4.17
N PHE A 113 13.83 12.12 -3.81
CA PHE A 113 12.59 11.70 -3.15
C PHE A 113 12.88 11.35 -1.68
N GLY A 114 11.95 11.70 -0.81
CA GLY A 114 12.02 11.39 0.61
C GLY A 114 10.66 11.25 1.25
N LEU A 115 10.66 10.76 2.49
CA LEU A 115 9.50 10.68 3.37
C LEU A 115 9.77 11.51 4.63
N LYS A 116 8.81 12.34 5.05
CA LYS A 116 8.84 13.01 6.35
C LYS A 116 8.41 12.08 7.48
N THR A 117 7.53 11.12 7.18
CA THR A 117 7.05 10.14 8.14
C THR A 117 7.24 8.76 7.54
N GLU A 118 8.15 7.99 8.15
CA GLU A 118 8.40 6.61 7.76
C GLU A 118 7.62 5.62 8.63
N THR A 119 7.22 6.02 9.84
CA THR A 119 6.60 5.13 10.83
C THR A 119 5.14 5.49 11.05
N TYR A 120 4.27 4.50 10.96
CA TYR A 120 2.83 4.62 11.12
C TYR A 120 2.34 3.70 12.23
N LYS A 121 1.50 4.23 13.12
CA LYS A 121 0.91 3.45 14.21
C LYS A 121 -0.35 2.75 13.71
N VAL A 122 -0.39 1.42 13.86
CA VAL A 122 -1.54 0.58 13.55
C VAL A 122 -2.67 0.90 14.51
N SER A 123 -3.86 1.13 13.97
CA SER A 123 -5.07 1.36 14.76
C SER A 123 -6.33 0.99 13.98
N GLY A 124 -7.41 0.73 14.70
CA GLY A 124 -8.72 0.43 14.09
C GLY A 124 -8.92 -1.03 13.69
N LEU A 125 -8.01 -1.93 14.05
CA LEU A 125 -8.23 -3.38 13.91
C LEU A 125 -9.32 -3.84 14.88
N ARG A 126 -10.17 -4.77 14.45
CA ARG A 126 -11.29 -5.28 15.27
C ARG A 126 -10.78 -6.27 16.30
N GLU A 127 -11.24 -6.17 17.55
CA GLU A 127 -10.91 -7.16 18.57
C GLU A 127 -11.39 -8.57 18.16
N PRO A 128 -10.57 -9.61 18.31
CA PRO A 128 -11.00 -10.98 18.06
C PRO A 128 -12.03 -11.42 19.11
N VAL A 129 -13.06 -12.13 18.67
CA VAL A 129 -14.00 -12.81 19.57
C VAL A 129 -13.42 -14.18 19.89
N ILE A 130 -13.10 -14.41 21.16
CA ILE A 130 -12.71 -15.73 21.64
C ILE A 130 -14.00 -16.53 21.85
N LEU A 131 -14.10 -17.66 21.15
CA LEU A 131 -15.19 -18.62 21.33
C LEU A 131 -14.71 -19.73 22.25
N GLU A 132 -15.41 -19.94 23.36
CA GLU A 132 -15.19 -21.08 24.23
C GLU A 132 -15.98 -22.31 23.71
N ALA A 133 -15.65 -23.50 24.23
CA ALA A 133 -16.30 -24.74 23.79
C ALA A 133 -17.82 -24.72 24.02
N GLU A 134 -18.25 -24.04 25.08
CA GLU A 134 -19.66 -23.84 25.43
C GLU A 134 -20.39 -22.96 24.40
N ASP A 135 -19.72 -21.94 23.85
CA ASP A 135 -20.29 -21.07 22.81
C ASP A 135 -20.51 -21.84 21.50
N LEU A 136 -19.62 -22.79 21.19
CA LEU A 136 -19.75 -23.64 20.00
C LEU A 136 -20.96 -24.58 20.07
N LEU A 137 -21.33 -25.03 21.28
CA LEU A 137 -22.49 -25.90 21.47
C LEU A 137 -23.82 -25.18 21.23
N GLU A 138 -23.87 -23.85 21.32
CA GLU A 138 -25.06 -23.07 20.95
C GLU A 138 -25.37 -23.12 19.45
N TYR A 139 -24.35 -23.39 18.61
CA TYR A 139 -24.48 -23.53 17.16
C TYR A 139 -24.63 -24.98 16.70
N VAL A 140 -24.65 -25.94 17.62
CA VAL A 140 -24.76 -27.37 17.33
C VAL A 140 -26.09 -27.91 17.87
N GLU A 141 -27.02 -28.20 16.98
CA GLU A 141 -28.19 -29.00 17.34
C GLU A 141 -27.78 -30.46 17.51
N VAL A 142 -27.98 -31.00 18.71
CA VAL A 142 -27.69 -32.40 19.04
C VAL A 142 -28.99 -33.20 19.00
N GLU A 143 -29.06 -34.21 18.14
CA GLU A 143 -30.19 -35.14 18.11
C GLU A 143 -29.89 -36.37 18.96
N PHE A 144 -30.80 -36.67 19.88
CA PHE A 144 -30.78 -37.89 20.68
C PHE A 144 -31.77 -38.89 20.08
N LEU A 145 -31.27 -40.03 19.62
CA LEU A 145 -32.09 -41.09 19.03
C LEU A 145 -32.10 -42.33 19.93
N GLY A 146 -33.30 -42.87 20.17
CA GLY A 146 -33.49 -44.13 20.90
C GLY A 146 -34.21 -43.98 22.24
N ILE A 147 -34.33 -45.10 22.96
CA ILE A 147 -35.06 -45.22 24.23
C ILE A 147 -34.14 -45.95 25.22
N ALA A 148 -34.13 -45.51 26.48
CA ALA A 148 -33.28 -46.10 27.51
C ALA A 148 -33.45 -47.64 27.62
N PRO A 149 -32.37 -48.42 27.85
CA PRO A 149 -31.00 -47.96 28.18
C PRO A 149 -30.12 -47.66 26.95
N ASN A 150 -30.63 -47.82 25.72
CA ASN A 150 -29.85 -47.75 24.49
C ASN A 150 -30.14 -46.46 23.70
N ALA A 151 -29.77 -45.31 24.24
CA ALA A 151 -29.81 -44.04 23.50
C ALA A 151 -28.47 -43.82 22.78
N THR A 152 -28.53 -43.26 21.57
CA THR A 152 -27.37 -42.89 20.75
C THR A 152 -27.41 -41.38 20.50
N VAL A 153 -26.23 -40.75 20.56
CA VAL A 153 -26.05 -39.33 20.23
C VAL A 153 -25.38 -39.26 18.86
N GLU A 154 -26.01 -38.54 17.94
CA GLU A 154 -25.41 -38.24 16.63
C GLU A 154 -25.15 -36.74 16.53
N LEU A 155 -23.90 -36.38 16.16
CA LEU A 155 -23.57 -35.02 15.79
C LEU A 155 -23.82 -34.88 14.28
N PRO A 156 -24.75 -34.01 13.83
CA PRO A 156 -24.96 -33.80 12.41
C PRO A 156 -23.66 -33.30 11.78
N ARG A 157 -23.29 -33.90 10.65
CA ARG A 157 -22.09 -33.53 9.90
C ARG A 157 -22.29 -32.11 9.36
N MET A 158 -21.58 -31.13 9.92
CA MET A 158 -21.53 -29.79 9.32
C MET A 158 -20.91 -29.91 7.92
N MET A 159 -21.69 -29.62 6.88
CA MET A 159 -21.18 -29.42 5.53
C MET A 159 -20.53 -28.04 5.49
N CYS A 160 -19.20 -28.01 5.27
CA CYS A 160 -18.44 -26.79 5.01
C CYS A 160 -18.87 -26.13 3.69
#